data_AF-A0A7Y0SQH9-F1
#
_entry.id   AF-A0A7Y0SQH9-F1
#
_cell.length_a   1.000
_cell.length_b   1.000
_cell.length_c   1.000
_cell.angle_alpha   90.00
_cell.angle_beta   90.00
_cell.angle_gamma   90.00
#
_symmetry.space_group_name_H-M   'P 1'
#
loop_
_entity.id
_entity.type
_entity.pdbx_description
1 polymer ?
#
loop_
_entity_poly.entity_id
_entity_poly.type
_entity_poly.pdbx_seq_one_letter_code
_entity_poly.pdbx_strand_id
1 'polypeptide(L)'
;NNPLLSWNACLEPQMARALDVLKHFVSTFVIQVPQVQIVEYKGQQIIMDIFEALTADPERLLPVHTRDLWCQAKSESNKMRVIADYISAMTDGHAQKLHRQLF
;
A
#
# COMPACT_ATOMS: atom_id res chain seq x y z
N ASN A 1 13.80 4.33 -29.46
CA ASN A 1 13.82 5.80 -29.34
C ASN A 1 12.62 6.39 -30.05
N ASN A 2 11.51 6.60 -29.34
CA ASN A 2 10.30 7.21 -29.90
C ASN A 2 10.26 8.71 -29.50
N PRO A 3 10.37 9.65 -30.46
CA PRO A 3 10.43 11.09 -30.17
C PRO A 3 9.17 11.67 -29.51
N LEU A 4 8.04 10.97 -29.54
CA LEU A 4 6.81 11.37 -28.85
C LEU A 4 6.84 11.12 -27.34
N LEU A 5 7.72 10.22 -26.87
CA LEU A 5 7.94 9.96 -25.44
C LEU A 5 9.04 10.86 -24.85
N SER A 6 9.59 11.78 -25.65
CA SER A 6 10.65 12.71 -25.23
C SER A 6 10.14 13.97 -24.54
N TRP A 7 8.82 14.21 -24.55
CA TRP A 7 8.20 15.43 -24.04
C TRP A 7 7.33 15.14 -22.83
N ASN A 8 7.51 15.92 -21.77
CA ASN A 8 6.69 15.86 -20.56
C ASN A 8 5.70 17.03 -20.56
N ALA A 9 4.42 16.74 -20.31
CA ALA A 9 3.43 17.78 -20.05
C ALA A 9 3.68 18.39 -18.68
N CYS A 10 3.79 19.72 -18.63
CA CYS A 10 4.03 20.48 -17.41
C CYS A 10 2.93 21.53 -17.23
N LEU A 11 2.60 21.84 -15.98
CA LEU A 11 1.76 23.00 -15.67
C LEU A 11 2.55 24.29 -15.89
N GLU A 12 1.86 25.33 -16.33
CA GLU A 12 2.42 26.67 -16.34
C GLU A 12 2.82 27.09 -14.91
N PRO A 13 3.88 27.90 -14.73
CA PRO A 13 4.39 28.25 -13.39
C PRO A 13 3.37 28.87 -12.44
N GLN A 14 2.34 29.55 -12.97
CA GLN A 14 1.27 30.12 -12.15
C GLN A 14 0.31 29.05 -11.64
N MET A 15 -0.08 28.11 -12.51
CA MET A 15 -0.95 26.99 -12.16
C MET A 15 -0.25 26.00 -11.23
N ALA A 16 1.04 25.75 -11.44
CA ALA A 16 1.85 24.93 -10.54
C ALA A 16 1.88 25.51 -9.11
N ARG A 17 2.06 26.83 -8.99
CA ARG A 17 2.01 27.53 -7.69
C ARG A 17 0.63 27.45 -7.04
N ALA A 18 -0.44 27.65 -7.81
CA ALA A 18 -1.81 27.52 -7.29
C ALA A 18 -2.09 26.11 -6.77
N LEU A 19 -1.69 25.07 -7.53
CA LEU A 19 -1.82 23.69 -7.11
C LEU A 19 -1.02 23.40 -5.83
N ASP A 20 0.19 23.94 -5.72
CA ASP A 20 1.04 23.76 -4.55
C ASP A 20 0.38 24.35 -3.28
N VAL A 21 -0.16 25.57 -3.36
CA VAL A 21 -0.92 26.18 -2.26
C VAL A 21 -2.12 25.31 -1.87
N LEU A 22 -2.88 24.79 -2.84
CA LEU A 22 -4.02 23.92 -2.57
C LEU A 22 -3.61 22.60 -1.91
N LYS A 23 -2.51 21.98 -2.37
CA LYS A 23 -1.98 20.75 -1.76
C LYS A 23 -1.55 20.98 -0.32
N HIS A 24 -0.87 22.08 -0.02
CA HIS A 24 -0.50 22.45 1.34
C HIS A 24 -1.72 22.67 2.23
N PHE A 25 -2.73 23.40 1.73
CA PHE A 25 -3.97 23.61 2.44
C PHE A 25 -4.68 22.28 2.77
N VAL A 26 -4.86 21.40 1.78
CA VAL A 26 -5.50 20.09 1.99
C VAL A 26 -4.67 19.22 2.94
N SER A 27 -3.35 19.23 2.83
CA SER A 27 -2.48 18.49 3.74
C SER A 27 -2.72 18.91 5.19
N THR A 28 -2.63 20.22 5.49
CA THR A 28 -2.74 20.73 6.86
C THR A 28 -4.15 20.62 7.43
N PHE A 29 -5.17 20.94 6.64
CA PHE A 29 -6.54 21.09 7.15
C PHE A 29 -7.47 19.91 6.87
N VAL A 30 -7.01 18.90 6.10
CA VAL A 30 -7.82 17.72 5.75
C VAL A 30 -7.08 16.40 6.01
N ILE A 31 -5.82 16.25 5.60
CA ILE A 31 -5.11 14.96 5.73
C ILE A 31 -4.50 14.79 7.13
N GLN A 32 -3.82 15.81 7.63
CA GLN A 32 -3.09 15.78 8.90
C GLN A 32 -3.97 16.00 10.15
N VAL A 33 -5.28 16.16 9.96
CA VAL A 33 -6.22 16.34 11.08
C VAL A 33 -6.33 15.05 11.92
N PRO A 34 -6.48 15.15 13.26
CA PRO A 34 -6.41 14.00 14.16
C PRO A 34 -7.33 12.83 13.78
N GLN A 35 -8.56 13.12 13.36
CA GLN A 35 -9.53 12.09 12.98
C GLN A 35 -9.09 11.26 11.78
N VAL A 36 -8.43 11.87 10.79
CA VAL A 36 -7.90 11.15 9.61
C VAL A 36 -6.66 10.35 10.00
N GLN A 37 -5.78 10.94 10.81
CA GLN A 37 -4.56 10.28 11.29
C GLN A 37 -4.86 9.06 12.17
N ILE A 38 -5.93 9.07 12.96
CA ILE A 38 -6.38 7.89 13.71
C ILE A 38 -6.82 6.76 12.78
N VAL A 39 -7.52 7.09 11.69
CA VAL A 39 -7.94 6.10 10.69
C VAL A 39 -6.73 5.53 9.95
N GLU A 40 -5.79 6.38 9.54
CA GLU A 40 -4.53 5.98 8.91
C GLU A 40 -3.71 5.05 9.82
N TYR A 41 -3.52 5.42 11.09
CA TYR A 41 -2.79 4.60 12.06
C TYR A 41 -3.42 3.22 12.24
N LYS A 42 -4.76 3.14 12.35
CA LYS A 42 -5.47 1.85 12.42
C LYS A 42 -5.27 1.02 11.16
N GLY A 43 -5.31 1.65 9.98
CA GLY A 43 -5.01 0.99 8.72
C GLY A 43 -3.59 0.41 8.71
N GLN A 44 -2.60 1.20 9.13
CA GLN A 44 -1.20 0.74 9.22
C GLN A 44 -1.02 -0.45 10.16
N GLN A 45 -1.67 -0.43 11.33
CA GLN A 45 -1.63 -1.55 12.28
C GLN A 45 -2.21 -2.84 11.68
N ILE A 46 -3.40 -2.76 11.05
CA ILE A 46 -4.02 -3.90 10.37
C ILE A 46 -3.07 -4.52 9.34
N ILE A 47 -2.43 -3.67 8.53
CA ILE A 47 -1.51 -4.13 7.49
C ILE A 47 -0.26 -4.78 8.10
N MET A 48 0.31 -4.20 9.17
CA MET A 48 1.48 -4.74 9.84
C MET A 48 1.19 -6.10 10.48
N ASP A 49 0.08 -6.21 11.21
CA ASP A 49 -0.33 -7.44 11.88
C ASP A 49 -0.52 -8.59 10.88
N ILE A 50 -1.16 -8.31 9.73
CA ILE A 50 -1.33 -9.30 8.65
C ILE A 50 0.04 -9.68 8.08
N PHE A 51 0.89 -8.70 7.77
CA PHE A 51 2.21 -8.96 7.18
C PHE A 51 3.09 -9.82 8.10
N GLU A 52 3.10 -9.51 9.39
CA GLU A 52 3.82 -10.28 10.42
C GLU A 52 3.28 -11.70 10.53
N ALA A 53 1.96 -11.89 10.64
CA ALA A 53 1.36 -13.20 10.73
C ALA A 53 1.68 -14.08 9.50
N LEU A 54 1.51 -13.53 8.29
CA LEU A 54 1.79 -14.24 7.05
C LEU A 54 3.28 -14.55 6.87
N THR A 55 4.17 -13.70 7.37
CA THR A 55 5.62 -13.95 7.34
C THR A 55 6.04 -15.01 8.36
N ALA A 56 5.38 -15.06 9.52
CA ALA A 56 5.67 -16.02 10.57
C ALA A 56 5.29 -17.46 10.21
N ASP A 57 4.18 -17.66 9.49
CA ASP A 57 3.70 -19.00 9.08
C ASP A 57 3.08 -19.01 7.67
N PRO A 58 3.89 -18.75 6.63
CA PRO A 58 3.39 -18.53 5.26
C PRO A 58 2.74 -19.77 4.65
N GLU A 59 3.25 -20.98 4.94
CA GLU A 59 2.72 -22.21 4.35
C GLU A 59 1.31 -22.56 4.84
N ARG A 60 1.00 -22.20 6.10
CA ARG A 60 -0.31 -22.44 6.70
C ARG A 60 -1.30 -21.30 6.44
N LEU A 61 -0.83 -20.06 6.42
CA LEU A 61 -1.70 -18.88 6.43
C LEU A 61 -1.92 -18.23 5.05
N LEU A 62 -1.01 -18.44 4.09
CA LEU A 62 -1.22 -17.92 2.74
C LEU A 62 -2.27 -18.75 1.99
N PRO A 63 -3.12 -18.10 1.17
CA PRO A 63 -3.96 -18.82 0.21
C PRO A 63 -3.11 -19.64 -0.75
N VAL A 64 -3.68 -20.74 -1.25
CA VAL A 64 -2.98 -21.73 -2.09
C VAL A 64 -2.15 -21.09 -3.20
N HIS A 65 -2.75 -20.23 -4.02
CA HIS A 65 -2.05 -19.59 -5.13
C HIS A 65 -0.87 -18.70 -4.67
N THR A 66 -1.08 -17.88 -3.63
CA THR A 66 -0.04 -16.99 -3.10
C THR A 66 1.09 -17.80 -2.46
N ARG A 67 0.76 -18.87 -1.74
CA ARG A 67 1.73 -19.80 -1.17
C ARG A 67 2.59 -20.43 -2.25
N ASP A 68 2.00 -20.87 -3.36
CA ASP A 68 2.75 -21.52 -4.45
C ASP A 68 3.76 -20.54 -5.08
N LEU A 69 3.39 -19.26 -5.25
CA LEU A 69 4.33 -18.20 -5.67
C LEU A 69 5.43 -17.96 -4.63
N TRP A 70 5.08 -17.97 -3.35
CA TRP A 70 6.04 -17.81 -2.25
C TRP A 70 7.05 -18.97 -2.21
N CYS A 71 6.61 -20.22 -2.41
CA CYS A 71 7.49 -21.39 -2.48
C CYS A 71 8.44 -21.33 -3.70
N GLN A 72 8.01 -20.74 -4.80
CA GLN A 72 8.84 -20.55 -6.00
C GLN A 72 9.84 -19.39 -5.89
N ALA A 73 9.65 -18.50 -4.91
CA ALA A 73 10.51 -17.34 -4.71
C ALA A 73 11.91 -17.76 -4.24
N LYS A 74 12.93 -17.32 -4.99
CA LYS A 74 14.33 -17.75 -4.81
C LYS A 74 15.09 -17.04 -3.69
N SER A 75 14.55 -15.95 -3.16
CA SER A 75 15.20 -15.15 -2.12
C SER A 75 14.18 -14.70 -1.09
N GLU A 76 14.64 -14.42 0.12
CA GLU A 76 13.78 -13.89 1.20
C GLU A 76 13.13 -12.56 0.79
N SER A 77 13.84 -11.70 0.07
CA SER A 77 13.25 -10.47 -0.46
C SER A 77 12.11 -10.73 -1.44
N ASN A 78 12.23 -11.73 -2.32
CA ASN A 78 11.14 -12.09 -3.24
C ASN A 78 9.96 -12.72 -2.50
N LYS A 79 10.21 -13.52 -1.46
CA LYS A 79 9.18 -14.06 -0.57
C LYS A 79 8.37 -12.96 0.12
N MET A 80 9.06 -11.95 0.67
CA MET A 80 8.40 -10.79 1.27
C MET A 80 7.60 -9.99 0.24
N ARG A 81 8.12 -9.89 -1.01
CA ARG A 81 7.38 -9.24 -2.10
C ARG A 81 6.09 -9.97 -2.45
N VAL A 82 6.09 -11.31 -2.52
CA VAL A 82 4.86 -12.08 -2.76
C VAL A 82 3.79 -11.77 -1.69
N ILE A 83 4.18 -11.64 -0.43
CA ILE A 83 3.27 -11.28 0.66
C ILE A 83 2.79 -9.82 0.50
N ALA A 84 3.68 -8.89 0.19
CA ALA A 84 3.33 -7.48 -0.04
C ALA A 84 2.37 -7.30 -1.24
N ASP A 85 2.61 -8.02 -2.33
CA ASP A 85 1.75 -8.02 -3.51
C ASP A 85 0.35 -8.57 -3.17
N TYR A 86 0.30 -9.63 -2.37
CA TYR A 86 -0.97 -10.19 -1.89
C TYR A 86 -1.76 -9.21 -1.01
N ILE A 87 -1.10 -8.52 -0.08
CA ILE A 87 -1.74 -7.54 0.81
C ILE A 87 -2.16 -6.29 0.02
N SER A 88 -1.32 -5.77 -0.87
CA SER A 88 -1.64 -4.58 -1.68
C SER A 88 -2.78 -4.80 -2.68
N ALA A 89 -3.06 -6.06 -3.05
CA ALA A 89 -4.21 -6.44 -3.86
C ALA A 89 -5.53 -6.49 -3.07
N MET A 90 -5.51 -6.35 -1.74
CA MET A 90 -6.72 -6.34 -0.91
C MET A 90 -7.41 -4.98 -0.96
N THR A 91 -8.74 -5.01 -0.89
CA THR A 91 -9.52 -3.82 -0.49
C THR A 91 -9.48 -3.67 1.03
N ASP A 92 -9.74 -2.47 1.54
CA ASP A 92 -9.83 -2.22 2.99
C ASP A 92 -10.77 -3.20 3.70
N GLY A 93 -11.93 -3.49 3.10
CA GLY A 93 -12.90 -4.44 3.64
C GLY A 93 -12.38 -5.89 3.69
N HIS A 94 -11.57 -6.29 2.71
CA HIS A 94 -10.92 -7.59 2.71
C HIS A 94 -9.82 -7.67 3.78
N ALA A 95 -8.92 -6.68 3.83
CA ALA A 95 -7.87 -6.61 4.85
C ALA A 95 -8.46 -6.64 6.27
N GLN A 96 -9.50 -5.84 6.53
CA GLN A 96 -10.22 -5.86 7.80
C GLN A 96 -10.85 -7.22 8.13
N LYS A 97 -11.40 -7.92 7.12
CA LYS A 97 -11.98 -9.25 7.33
C LYS A 97 -10.91 -10.27 7.68
N LEU A 98 -9.79 -10.26 6.97
CA LEU A 98 -8.68 -11.17 7.23
C LEU A 98 -8.06 -10.91 8.61
N HIS A 99 -7.85 -9.65 8.98
CA HIS A 99 -7.34 -9.26 10.29
C HIS A 99 -8.20 -9.83 11.43
N ARG A 100 -9.53 -9.64 11.36
CA ARG A 100 -10.50 -10.22 12.32
C ARG A 100 -10.55 -11.76 12.35
N GLN A 101 -10.01 -12.44 11.33
CA GLN A 101 -9.94 -13.90 11.30
C GLN A 101 -8.64 -14.40 11.94
N LEU A 102 -7.59 -13.59 11.94
CA LEU A 102 -6.27 -13.91 12.49
C LEU A 102 -6.16 -13.51 13.97
N PHE A 103 -6.87 -12.46 14.40
CA PHE A 103 -6.82 -11.85 15.73
C PHE A 103 -8.23 -11.57 16.28
#